data_AF-A0A2A7B888-F1
#
_entry.id   AF-A0A2A7B888-F1
#
_cell.length_a   1.000
_cell.length_b   1.000
_cell.length_c   1.000
_cell.angle_alpha   90.00
_cell.angle_beta   90.00
_cell.angle_gamma   90.00
#
_symmetry.space_group_name_H-M   'P 1'
#
loop_
_entity.id
_entity.type
_entity.pdbx_description
1 polymer ?
#
loop_
_entity_poly.entity_id
_entity_poly.type
_entity_poly.pdbx_seq_one_letter_code
_entity_poly.pdbx_strand_id
1 'polypeptide(L)'
;MKLPCELIRDLLPLYAEHLTSPETGQLIEEHLQSCPACRDELHSICLPVPVQADAQADAPLKQVHAALRKKQLLTTLAAVLAVVCALALAVWMYSAKAPATVEEARFWTYNRKEDSANLCILEVQGEGVWLTQDEPFSWGSPTVTVQAVRYRFPHFHAALAGVFGSAASSKTIAVSNTQLLAVVCADETLHYREGQPVSAYRLNGTIVYGTEQELGLYPRA
;
A
#
# COMPACT_ATOMS: atom_id res chain seq x y z
N MET A 1 -11.96 -41.88 -75.60
CA MET A 1 -10.73 -42.70 -75.58
C MET A 1 -10.59 -43.22 -74.16
N LYS A 2 -10.26 -44.51 -73.95
CA LYS A 2 -10.12 -45.03 -72.59
C LYS A 2 -8.77 -44.57 -72.02
N LEU A 3 -8.80 -43.78 -70.96
CA LEU A 3 -7.59 -43.41 -70.23
C LEU A 3 -6.95 -44.65 -69.58
N PRO A 4 -5.61 -44.74 -69.53
CA PRO A 4 -4.93 -45.85 -68.88
C PRO A 4 -5.11 -45.76 -67.36
N CYS A 5 -5.28 -46.91 -66.69
CA CYS A 5 -5.52 -46.97 -65.24
C CYS A 5 -4.40 -46.34 -64.42
N GLU A 6 -3.13 -46.47 -64.84
CA GLU A 6 -1.97 -45.90 -64.12
C GLU A 6 -2.08 -44.38 -63.98
N LEU A 7 -2.46 -43.69 -65.06
CA LEU A 7 -2.65 -42.23 -65.03
C LEU A 7 -3.79 -41.83 -64.09
N ILE A 8 -4.81 -42.66 -63.96
CA ILE A 8 -5.94 -42.39 -63.08
C ILE A 8 -5.53 -42.56 -61.62
N ARG A 9 -4.77 -43.62 -61.29
CA ARG A 9 -4.24 -43.85 -59.95
C ARG A 9 -3.42 -42.68 -59.43
N ASP A 10 -2.55 -42.12 -60.28
CA ASP A 10 -1.74 -40.94 -59.94
C ASP A 10 -2.60 -39.71 -59.63
N LEU A 11 -3.78 -39.61 -60.25
CA LEU A 11 -4.72 -38.50 -60.08
C LEU A 11 -5.79 -38.75 -59.01
N LEU A 12 -5.96 -39.99 -58.52
CA LEU A 12 -6.99 -40.35 -57.53
C LEU A 12 -6.86 -39.57 -56.21
N PRO A 13 -5.67 -39.36 -55.62
CA PRO A 13 -5.55 -38.57 -54.38
C PRO A 13 -6.05 -37.13 -54.56
N LEU A 14 -5.69 -36.50 -55.69
CA LEU A 14 -6.12 -35.14 -56.02
C LEU A 14 -7.62 -35.06 -56.29
N TYR A 15 -8.18 -36.10 -56.92
CA TYR A 15 -9.61 -36.24 -57.13
C TYR A 15 -10.36 -36.43 -55.80
N ALA A 16 -9.85 -37.26 -54.90
CA ALA A 16 -10.42 -37.48 -53.56
C ALA A 16 -10.51 -36.17 -52.75
N GLU A 17 -9.52 -35.29 -52.88
CA GLU A 17 -9.49 -33.95 -52.26
C GLU A 17 -10.23 -32.87 -53.08
N HIS A 18 -10.84 -33.23 -54.21
CA HIS A 18 -11.59 -32.33 -55.12
C HIS A 18 -10.73 -31.21 -55.71
N LEU A 19 -9.44 -31.47 -55.92
CA LEU A 19 -8.45 -30.54 -56.47
C LEU A 19 -8.23 -30.67 -57.99
N THR A 20 -8.98 -31.56 -58.65
CA THR A 20 -8.95 -31.74 -60.11
C THR A 20 -9.84 -30.72 -60.82
N SER A 21 -9.44 -30.28 -62.03
CA SER A 21 -10.29 -29.42 -62.86
C SER A 21 -11.56 -30.17 -63.32
N PRO A 22 -12.68 -29.48 -63.61
CA PRO A 22 -13.95 -30.13 -63.95
C PRO A 22 -13.86 -31.01 -65.21
N GLU A 23 -13.02 -30.63 -66.18
CA GLU A 23 -12.77 -31.44 -67.38
C GLU A 23 -12.04 -32.75 -67.04
N THR A 24 -11.04 -32.70 -66.16
CA THR A 24 -10.32 -33.89 -65.71
C THR A 24 -11.17 -34.78 -64.81
N GLY A 25 -12.03 -34.19 -63.96
CA GLY A 25 -12.95 -34.93 -63.10
C GLY A 25 -13.95 -35.77 -63.90
N GLN A 26 -14.54 -35.22 -64.96
CA GLN A 26 -15.48 -35.96 -65.82
C GLN A 26 -14.84 -37.20 -66.48
N LEU A 27 -13.57 -37.08 -66.91
CA LEU A 27 -12.84 -38.21 -67.51
C LEU A 27 -12.51 -39.30 -66.49
N ILE A 28 -12.23 -38.90 -65.24
CA ILE A 28 -11.99 -39.84 -64.13
C ILE A 28 -13.31 -40.55 -63.77
N GLU A 29 -14.43 -39.83 -63.68
CA GLU A 29 -15.76 -40.41 -63.42
C GLU A 29 -16.17 -41.45 -64.48
N GLU A 30 -15.98 -41.13 -65.77
CA GLU A 30 -16.27 -42.07 -66.88
C GLU A 30 -15.46 -43.37 -66.74
N HIS A 31 -14.20 -43.27 -66.31
CA HIS A 31 -13.37 -44.45 -66.06
C HIS A 31 -13.79 -45.22 -64.81
N LEU A 32 -14.09 -44.53 -63.70
CA LEU A 32 -14.55 -45.16 -62.45
C LEU A 32 -15.86 -45.93 -62.62
N GLN A 33 -16.71 -45.55 -63.59
CA GLN A 33 -17.91 -46.30 -63.96
C GLN A 33 -17.58 -47.64 -64.61
N SER A 34 -16.48 -47.74 -65.37
CA SER A 34 -16.11 -48.93 -66.13
C SER A 34 -15.00 -49.79 -65.49
N CYS A 35 -14.25 -49.27 -64.51
CA CYS A 35 -13.16 -49.98 -63.85
C CYS A 35 -13.39 -50.14 -62.32
N PRO A 36 -13.60 -51.37 -61.82
CA PRO A 36 -13.77 -51.61 -60.38
C PRO A 36 -12.46 -51.44 -59.59
N ALA A 37 -11.31 -51.77 -60.17
CA ALA A 37 -10.02 -51.69 -59.48
C ALA A 37 -9.67 -50.26 -59.03
N CYS A 38 -9.89 -49.26 -59.91
CA CYS A 38 -9.67 -47.85 -59.57
C CYS A 38 -10.69 -47.32 -58.54
N ARG A 39 -11.89 -47.92 -58.47
CA ARG A 39 -12.93 -47.55 -57.49
C ARG A 39 -12.57 -48.01 -56.08
N ASP A 40 -12.04 -49.21 -55.95
CA ASP A 40 -11.61 -49.76 -54.66
C ASP A 40 -10.43 -48.96 -54.09
N GLU A 41 -9.54 -48.48 -54.95
CA GLU A 41 -8.40 -47.63 -54.59
C GLU A 41 -8.83 -46.22 -54.15
N LEU A 42 -9.84 -45.63 -54.81
CA LEU A 42 -10.44 -44.38 -54.32
C LEU A 42 -11.06 -44.57 -52.92
N HIS A 43 -11.72 -45.71 -52.68
CA HIS A 43 -12.30 -46.00 -51.37
C HIS A 43 -11.23 -46.21 -50.28
N SER A 44 -10.08 -46.80 -50.63
CA SER A 44 -8.98 -46.96 -49.68
C SER A 44 -8.33 -45.63 -49.29
N ILE A 45 -8.23 -44.68 -50.23
CA ILE A 45 -7.73 -43.32 -50.00
C ILE A 45 -8.70 -42.51 -49.13
N CYS A 46 -10.02 -42.67 -49.33
CA CYS A 46 -11.04 -41.99 -48.53
C CYS A 46 -11.19 -42.54 -47.11
N LEU A 47 -10.63 -43.71 -46.79
CA LEU A 47 -10.69 -44.26 -45.45
C LEU A 47 -9.80 -43.45 -44.50
N PRO A 48 -10.35 -42.92 -43.39
CA PRO A 48 -9.56 -42.17 -42.43
C PRO A 48 -8.51 -43.07 -41.81
N VAL A 49 -7.23 -42.72 -42.00
CA VAL A 49 -6.12 -43.41 -41.34
C VAL A 49 -6.29 -43.21 -39.84
N PRO A 50 -6.33 -44.30 -39.03
CA PRO A 50 -6.42 -44.15 -37.58
C PRO A 50 -5.12 -43.54 -37.06
N VAL A 51 -5.14 -42.24 -36.81
CA VAL A 51 -4.08 -41.53 -36.09
C VAL A 51 -4.11 -42.03 -34.66
N GLN A 52 -3.12 -42.83 -34.27
CA GLN A 52 -2.91 -43.12 -32.86
C GLN A 52 -2.51 -41.80 -32.19
N ALA A 53 -3.38 -41.27 -31.33
CA ALA A 53 -3.00 -40.17 -30.47
C ALA A 53 -1.89 -40.67 -29.55
N ASP A 54 -0.66 -40.17 -29.75
CA ASP A 54 0.51 -40.54 -28.96
C ASP A 54 0.28 -40.22 -27.48
N ALA A 55 -0.16 -41.21 -26.71
CA ALA A 55 -0.36 -41.14 -25.26
C ALA A 55 0.94 -40.79 -24.49
N GLN A 56 2.09 -40.83 -25.16
CA GLN A 56 3.41 -40.55 -24.60
C GLN A 56 3.65 -39.03 -24.36
N ALA A 57 2.95 -38.13 -25.07
CA ALA A 57 3.21 -36.68 -25.00
C ALA A 57 2.67 -36.01 -23.71
N ASP A 58 1.69 -36.61 -23.03
CA ASP A 58 0.98 -36.00 -21.91
C ASP A 58 1.61 -36.25 -20.53
N ALA A 59 2.48 -37.27 -20.41
CA ALA A 59 3.13 -37.62 -19.14
C ALA A 59 4.11 -36.54 -18.61
N PRO A 60 5.01 -35.96 -19.42
CA PRO A 60 5.95 -34.95 -18.92
C PRO A 60 5.27 -33.60 -18.61
N LEU A 61 4.23 -33.22 -19.35
CA LEU A 61 3.55 -31.92 -19.18
C LEU A 61 2.79 -31.81 -17.85
N LYS A 62 2.16 -32.91 -17.40
CA LYS A 62 1.43 -32.94 -16.12
C LYS A 62 2.36 -32.73 -14.92
N GLN A 63 3.59 -33.26 -14.98
CA GLN A 63 4.59 -33.09 -13.92
C GLN A 63 5.10 -31.65 -13.84
N VAL A 64 5.33 -31.00 -14.99
CA VAL A 64 5.71 -29.58 -15.06
C VAL A 64 4.61 -28.69 -14.49
N HIS A 65 3.35 -28.94 -14.86
CA HIS A 65 2.22 -28.16 -14.34
C HIS A 65 2.05 -28.31 -12.83
N ALA A 66 2.22 -29.53 -12.28
CA ALA A 66 2.15 -29.76 -10.85
C ALA A 66 3.29 -29.05 -10.09
N ALA A 67 4.50 -29.07 -10.63
CA ALA A 67 5.66 -28.37 -10.05
C ALA A 67 5.47 -26.85 -10.05
N LEU A 68 4.93 -26.29 -11.14
CA LEU A 68 4.63 -24.86 -11.25
C LEU A 68 3.51 -24.43 -10.29
N ARG A 69 2.42 -25.19 -10.19
CA ARG A 69 1.32 -24.92 -9.24
C ARG A 69 1.80 -24.93 -7.79
N LYS A 70 2.67 -25.88 -7.43
CA LYS A 70 3.25 -25.95 -6.08
C LYS A 70 4.11 -24.72 -5.76
N LYS A 71 4.94 -24.27 -6.72
CA LYS A 71 5.73 -23.03 -6.57
C LYS A 71 4.85 -21.80 -6.46
N GLN A 72 3.83 -21.68 -7.31
CA GLN A 72 2.87 -20.57 -7.27
C GLN A 72 2.14 -20.51 -5.93
N LEU A 73 1.66 -21.64 -5.41
CA LEU A 73 1.00 -21.71 -4.10
C LEU A 73 1.93 -21.28 -2.96
N LEU A 74 3.21 -21.67 -3.03
CA LEU A 74 4.19 -21.29 -2.01
C LEU A 74 4.50 -19.78 -2.08
N THR A 75 4.61 -19.22 -3.28
CA THR A 75 4.83 -17.78 -3.46
C THR A 75 3.63 -16.95 -3.04
N THR A 76 2.40 -17.38 -3.32
CA THR A 76 1.20 -16.67 -2.88
C THR A 76 1.04 -16.73 -1.37
N LEU A 77 1.29 -17.89 -0.75
CA LEU A 77 1.27 -18.02 0.71
C LEU A 77 2.30 -17.11 1.38
N ALA A 78 3.53 -17.06 0.84
CA ALA A 78 4.57 -16.18 1.36
C ALA A 78 4.21 -14.69 1.22
N ALA A 79 3.64 -14.29 0.08
CA ALA A 79 3.19 -12.92 -0.14
C ALA A 79 2.04 -12.54 0.82
N VAL A 80 1.05 -13.41 0.99
CA VAL A 80 -0.05 -13.19 1.95
C VAL A 80 0.49 -13.09 3.37
N LEU A 81 1.41 -13.97 3.77
CA LEU A 81 2.04 -13.93 5.08
C LEU A 81 2.80 -12.61 5.31
N ALA A 82 3.55 -12.14 4.32
CA ALA A 82 4.27 -10.87 4.41
C ALA A 82 3.30 -9.68 4.59
N VAL A 83 2.18 -9.66 3.87
CA VAL A 83 1.14 -8.64 4.03
C VAL A 83 0.51 -8.71 5.43
N VAL A 84 0.17 -9.91 5.90
CA VAL A 84 -0.38 -10.10 7.26
C VAL A 84 0.60 -9.65 8.33
N CYS A 85 1.89 -9.98 8.21
CA CYS A 85 2.93 -9.50 9.12
C CYS A 85 3.06 -7.98 9.09
N ALA A 86 3.03 -7.35 7.90
CA ALA A 86 3.07 -5.90 7.78
C ALA A 86 1.87 -5.23 8.44
N LEU A 87 0.66 -5.78 8.26
CA LEU A 87 -0.56 -5.29 8.92
C LEU A 87 -0.49 -5.48 10.43
N ALA A 88 -0.03 -6.64 10.91
CA ALA A 88 0.14 -6.91 12.34
C ALA A 88 1.16 -5.96 12.98
N LEU A 89 2.28 -5.67 12.29
CA LEU A 89 3.25 -4.68 12.74
C LEU A 89 2.65 -3.27 12.76
N ALA A 90 1.88 -2.89 11.74
CA ALA A 90 1.20 -1.59 11.70
C ALA A 90 0.19 -1.44 12.85
N VAL A 91 -0.59 -2.50 13.15
CA VAL A 91 -1.53 -2.52 14.29
C VAL A 91 -0.78 -2.47 15.61
N TRP A 92 0.30 -3.23 15.76
CA TRP A 92 1.13 -3.20 16.98
C TRP A 92 1.78 -1.83 17.21
N MET A 93 2.27 -1.18 16.15
CA MET A 93 2.76 0.21 16.19
C MET A 93 1.65 1.20 16.51
N TYR A 94 0.43 0.98 16.02
CA TYR A 94 -0.73 1.84 16.28
C TYR A 94 -1.23 1.73 17.74
N SER A 95 -1.37 0.51 18.25
CA SER A 95 -1.71 0.24 19.66
C SER A 95 -0.64 0.68 20.65
N ALA A 96 0.51 1.14 20.16
CA ALA A 96 1.57 1.74 20.96
C ALA A 96 1.33 3.22 21.33
N LYS A 97 0.18 3.80 20.91
CA LYS A 97 -0.43 4.97 21.58
C LYS A 97 -1.09 4.49 22.87
N ALA A 98 -0.37 4.54 23.98
CA ALA A 98 -0.97 4.32 25.30
C ALA A 98 -1.24 5.68 25.95
N PRO A 99 -2.47 5.97 26.41
CA PRO A 99 -2.66 7.11 27.30
C PRO A 99 -1.75 6.90 28.51
N ALA A 100 -0.90 7.89 28.82
CA ALA A 100 -0.10 7.83 30.03
C ALA A 100 -1.08 7.76 31.21
N THR A 101 -0.97 6.71 32.03
CA THR A 101 -1.75 6.65 33.27
C THR A 101 -1.27 7.76 34.21
N VAL A 102 -2.20 8.34 34.98
CA VAL A 102 -1.96 9.50 35.86
C VAL A 102 -0.84 9.27 36.88
N GLU A 103 -0.54 8.01 37.21
CA GLU A 103 0.57 7.64 38.11
C GLU A 103 1.96 7.79 37.46
N GLU A 104 2.06 7.67 36.12
CA GLU A 104 3.32 7.77 35.38
C GLU A 104 3.60 9.20 34.88
N ALA A 105 2.55 9.99 34.57
CA ALA A 105 2.69 11.37 34.12
C ALA A 105 2.56 12.36 35.29
N ARG A 106 3.69 12.84 35.82
CA ARG A 106 3.68 13.87 36.86
C ARG A 106 3.66 15.26 36.23
N PHE A 107 2.53 15.95 36.40
CA PHE A 107 2.34 17.34 35.97
C PHE A 107 2.75 18.30 37.09
N TRP A 108 3.69 19.18 36.81
CA TRP A 108 4.10 20.27 37.69
C TRP A 108 3.70 21.61 37.08
N THR A 109 3.11 22.48 37.91
CA THR A 109 2.85 23.87 37.54
C THR A 109 3.52 24.77 38.56
N TYR A 110 4.43 25.62 38.12
CA TYR A 110 5.09 26.59 38.99
C TYR A 110 5.29 27.91 38.26
N ASN A 111 5.30 28.99 39.02
CA ASN A 111 5.53 30.32 38.47
C ASN A 111 6.99 30.71 38.67
N ARG A 112 7.63 31.20 37.62
CA ARG A 112 9.00 31.74 37.66
C ARG A 112 9.00 33.13 37.05
N LYS A 113 9.75 34.05 37.65
CA LYS A 113 9.99 35.37 37.08
C LYS A 113 11.34 35.37 36.37
N GLU A 114 11.35 35.68 35.08
CA GLU A 114 12.57 35.74 34.26
C GLU A 114 12.62 37.11 33.59
N ASP A 115 13.68 37.87 33.91
CA ASP A 115 13.99 39.25 33.47
C ASP A 115 12.83 40.26 33.47
N SER A 116 11.84 40.12 32.57
CA SER A 116 10.68 41.01 32.40
C SER A 116 9.32 40.30 32.33
N ALA A 117 9.26 38.96 32.44
CA ALA A 117 8.02 38.19 32.29
C ALA A 117 7.72 37.32 33.53
N ASN A 118 6.44 37.21 33.87
CA ASN A 118 5.94 36.20 34.80
C ASN A 118 5.62 34.94 33.97
N LEU A 119 6.44 33.90 34.09
CA LEU A 119 6.22 32.62 33.42
C LEU A 119 5.40 31.70 34.33
N CYS A 120 4.35 31.12 33.77
CA CYS A 120 3.70 29.93 34.29
C CYS A 120 4.29 28.73 33.53
N ILE A 121 5.05 27.90 34.23
CA ILE A 121 5.72 26.75 33.63
C ILE A 121 4.86 25.51 33.90
N LEU A 122 4.42 24.87 32.83
CA LEU A 122 3.82 23.55 32.83
C LEU A 122 4.87 22.55 32.37
N GLU A 123 5.28 21.69 33.29
CA GLU A 123 6.27 20.65 33.03
C GLU A 123 5.63 19.28 33.25
N VAL A 124 5.83 18.39 32.29
CA VAL A 124 5.43 16.98 32.43
C VAL A 124 6.66 16.11 32.43
N GLN A 125 6.85 15.41 33.55
CA GLN A 125 7.95 14.47 33.72
C GLN A 125 7.42 13.05 33.62
N GLY A 126 8.03 12.27 32.72
CA GLY A 126 7.77 10.86 32.48
C GLY A 126 8.50 10.37 31.22
N GLU A 127 9.02 9.14 31.25
CA GLU A 127 9.78 8.60 30.11
C GLU A 127 8.85 8.37 28.90
N GLY A 128 9.07 9.16 27.85
CA GLY A 128 8.28 9.11 26.60
C GLY A 128 6.89 9.72 26.73
N VAL A 129 6.67 10.63 27.68
CA VAL A 129 5.41 11.38 27.86
C VAL A 129 5.49 12.73 27.17
N TRP A 130 4.43 13.08 26.46
CA TRP A 130 4.32 14.25 25.60
C TRP A 130 3.04 15.00 25.93
N LEU A 131 3.04 16.31 25.70
CA LEU A 131 1.85 17.14 25.88
C LEU A 131 1.24 17.45 24.52
N THR A 132 -0.01 17.05 24.34
CA THR A 132 -0.82 17.41 23.18
C THR A 132 -1.97 18.30 23.63
N GLN A 133 -2.24 19.36 22.87
CA GLN A 133 -3.40 20.22 23.09
C GLN A 133 -4.59 19.64 22.33
N ASP A 134 -5.75 19.50 22.98
CA ASP A 134 -6.97 18.97 22.35
C ASP A 134 -7.61 19.95 21.36
N GLU A 135 -7.52 21.25 21.64
CA GLU A 135 -8.19 22.29 20.86
C GLU A 135 -7.26 23.49 20.66
N PRO A 136 -7.33 24.18 19.50
CA PRO A 136 -6.68 25.46 19.32
C PRO A 136 -7.26 26.45 20.33
N PHE A 137 -6.43 26.83 21.30
CA PHE A 137 -6.76 27.71 22.40
C PHE A 137 -7.52 28.97 21.93
N SER A 138 -8.72 29.18 22.45
CA SER A 138 -9.55 30.35 22.17
C SER A 138 -9.99 31.03 23.48
N TRP A 139 -9.89 32.36 23.52
CA TRP A 139 -10.04 33.21 24.73
C TRP A 139 -11.48 33.33 25.29
N GLY A 140 -12.27 32.26 25.22
CA GLY A 140 -13.53 32.14 25.96
C GLY A 140 -13.38 31.63 27.40
N SER A 141 -12.25 30.99 27.74
CA SER A 141 -11.98 30.50 29.10
C SER A 141 -10.49 30.63 29.48
N PRO A 142 -10.16 31.05 30.72
CA PRO A 142 -8.77 31.18 31.18
C PRO A 142 -8.12 29.83 31.55
N THR A 143 -8.68 28.71 31.05
CA THR A 143 -8.32 27.35 31.41
C THR A 143 -7.79 26.60 30.20
N VAL A 144 -6.53 26.18 30.25
CA VAL A 144 -5.88 25.34 29.26
C VAL A 144 -6.06 23.88 29.67
N THR A 145 -6.77 23.09 28.87
CA THR A 145 -6.80 21.63 29.03
C THR A 145 -5.66 21.01 28.23
N VAL A 146 -4.71 20.40 28.93
CA VAL A 146 -3.55 19.75 28.32
C VAL A 146 -3.69 18.25 28.50
N GLN A 147 -3.51 17.48 27.43
CA GLN A 147 -3.51 16.03 27.49
C GLN A 147 -2.08 15.49 27.50
N ALA A 148 -1.77 14.59 28.44
CA ALA A 148 -0.53 13.84 28.41
C ALA A 148 -0.71 12.52 27.64
N VAL A 149 0.18 12.27 26.69
CA VAL A 149 0.16 11.07 25.83
C VAL A 149 1.54 10.42 25.89
N ARG A 150 1.60 9.08 26.02
CA ARG A 150 2.87 8.35 25.93
C ARG A 150 3.05 7.80 24.52
N TYR A 151 4.17 8.14 23.88
CA TYR A 151 4.54 7.55 22.59
C TYR A 151 5.59 6.45 22.80
N ARG A 152 5.28 5.22 22.39
CA ARG A 152 6.25 4.11 22.38
C ARG A 152 7.37 4.35 21.33
N PHE A 153 7.08 5.07 20.25
CA PHE A 153 8.03 5.37 19.15
C PHE A 153 7.88 6.81 18.61
N PRO A 154 8.54 7.81 19.23
CA PRO A 154 8.24 9.24 19.00
C PRO A 154 8.40 9.73 17.56
N HIS A 155 9.44 9.29 16.85
CA HIS A 155 9.72 9.78 15.49
C HIS A 155 8.71 9.35 14.41
N PHE A 156 7.96 8.27 14.63
CA PHE A 156 7.02 7.75 13.63
C PHE A 156 5.60 8.32 13.79
N HIS A 157 5.27 8.85 14.98
CA HIS A 157 3.92 9.34 15.28
C HIS A 157 3.63 10.74 14.74
N ALA A 158 4.64 11.59 14.56
CA ALA A 158 4.47 12.94 14.01
C ALA A 158 3.78 12.95 12.63
N ALA A 159 4.03 11.92 11.80
CA ALA A 159 3.44 11.81 10.46
C ALA A 159 1.96 11.33 10.47
N LEU A 160 1.46 10.77 11.56
CA LEU A 160 0.17 10.08 11.63
C LEU A 160 -0.84 10.76 12.58
N ALA A 161 -0.49 11.94 13.11
CA ALA A 161 -1.29 12.67 14.09
C ALA A 161 -2.68 13.11 13.57
N GLY A 162 -2.79 13.48 12.29
CA GLY A 162 -4.01 14.09 11.73
C GLY A 162 -5.19 13.14 11.45
N VAL A 163 -5.02 11.82 11.57
CA VAL A 163 -6.00 10.85 11.05
C VAL A 163 -6.80 10.14 12.16
N PHE A 164 -6.25 10.02 13.37
CA PHE A 164 -6.85 9.18 14.41
C PHE A 164 -6.79 9.88 15.77
N GLY A 165 -7.95 10.41 16.18
CA GLY A 165 -8.18 10.99 17.51
C GLY A 165 -7.90 9.99 18.64
N SER A 166 -7.55 10.51 19.81
CA SER A 166 -7.04 9.74 20.95
C SER A 166 -7.85 10.03 22.20
N ALA A 167 -8.10 9.00 23.02
CA ALA A 167 -8.52 9.17 24.40
C ALA A 167 -7.26 9.33 25.27
N ALA A 168 -7.07 10.49 25.91
CA ALA A 168 -5.91 10.74 26.76
C ALA A 168 -6.27 11.24 28.16
N SER A 169 -5.26 11.29 29.03
CA SER A 169 -5.37 11.88 30.36
C SER A 169 -5.28 13.40 30.23
N SER A 170 -6.41 14.08 30.41
CA SER A 170 -6.52 15.53 30.36
C SER A 170 -6.32 16.14 31.75
N LYS A 171 -5.54 17.21 31.82
CA LYS A 171 -5.40 18.07 33.00
C LYS A 171 -5.68 19.50 32.60
N THR A 172 -6.66 20.11 33.24
CA THR A 172 -7.00 21.52 33.02
C THR A 172 -6.25 22.41 34.01
N ILE A 173 -5.59 23.43 33.49
CA ILE A 173 -4.79 24.39 34.25
C ILE A 173 -5.29 25.79 33.92
N ALA A 174 -5.58 26.60 34.93
CA ALA A 174 -5.92 28.00 34.74
C ALA A 174 -4.63 28.83 34.63
N VAL A 175 -4.50 29.63 33.57
CA VAL A 175 -3.35 30.53 33.37
C VAL A 175 -3.88 31.96 33.26
N SER A 176 -3.24 32.89 33.98
CA SER A 176 -3.61 34.31 33.90
C SER A 176 -3.21 34.90 32.54
N ASN A 177 -4.04 35.80 32.01
CA ASN A 177 -3.75 36.61 30.82
C ASN A 177 -2.51 37.52 30.94
N THR A 178 -1.99 37.71 32.16
CA THR A 178 -0.77 38.50 32.41
C THR A 178 0.50 37.64 32.44
N GLN A 179 0.36 36.33 32.27
CA GLN A 179 1.46 35.37 32.38
C GLN A 179 1.78 34.75 31.01
N LEU A 180 3.06 34.42 30.83
CA LEU A 180 3.52 33.65 29.68
C LEU A 180 3.50 32.16 30.05
N LEU A 181 2.82 31.33 29.27
CA LEU A 181 2.80 29.88 29.49
C LEU A 181 4.01 29.25 28.80
N ALA A 182 4.86 28.57 29.55
CA ALA A 182 5.91 27.73 29.00
C ALA A 182 5.54 26.26 29.21
N VAL A 183 5.41 25.53 28.12
CA VAL A 183 5.13 24.09 28.10
C VAL A 183 6.44 23.38 27.83
N VAL A 184 6.98 22.71 28.84
CA VAL A 184 8.24 21.97 28.74
C VAL A 184 7.93 20.52 28.36
N CYS A 185 8.27 20.17 27.13
CA CYS A 185 8.23 18.80 26.60
C CYS A 185 9.64 18.16 26.72
N ALA A 186 9.74 16.86 26.43
CA ALA A 186 10.98 16.09 26.60
C ALA A 186 12.12 16.55 25.66
N ASP A 187 11.80 17.16 24.54
CA ASP A 187 12.68 17.54 23.43
C ASP A 187 12.65 19.04 23.11
N GLU A 188 11.52 19.71 23.37
CA GLU A 188 11.36 21.14 23.14
C GLU A 188 10.59 21.85 24.26
N THR A 189 10.79 23.16 24.38
CA THR A 189 9.95 24.02 25.22
C THR A 189 9.16 24.96 24.33
N LEU A 190 7.83 24.86 24.40
CA LEU A 190 6.92 25.70 23.63
C LEU A 190 6.46 26.86 24.51
N HIS A 191 6.42 28.07 23.96
CA HIS A 191 5.98 29.27 24.68
C HIS A 191 4.69 29.81 24.08
N TYR A 192 3.77 30.24 24.95
CA TYR A 192 2.49 30.83 24.58
C TYR A 192 2.27 32.14 25.33
N ARG A 193 1.89 33.18 24.61
CA ARG A 193 1.45 34.46 25.17
C ARG A 193 0.11 34.79 24.56
N GLU A 194 -0.86 35.14 25.40
CA GLU A 194 -2.23 35.44 24.94
C GLU A 194 -2.78 34.36 24.00
N GLY A 195 -2.43 33.09 24.22
CA GLY A 195 -2.94 31.98 23.41
C GLY A 195 -2.30 31.76 22.06
N GLN A 196 -1.39 32.65 21.64
CA GLN A 196 -0.63 32.46 20.41
C GLN A 196 0.74 31.85 20.71
N PRO A 197 1.24 30.96 19.83
CA PRO A 197 2.60 30.46 19.94
C PRO A 197 3.57 31.61 19.74
N VAL A 198 4.48 31.78 20.70
CA VAL A 198 5.56 32.77 20.65
C VAL A 198 6.88 32.04 20.73
N SER A 199 7.90 32.61 20.09
CA SER A 199 9.25 32.06 20.16
C SER A 199 10.11 32.88 21.12
N ALA A 200 11.09 32.23 21.75
CA ALA A 200 12.05 32.91 22.61
C ALA A 200 13.24 33.37 21.76
N TYR A 201 13.46 34.68 21.69
CA TYR A 201 14.58 35.29 20.97
C TYR A 201 15.55 35.93 21.95
N ARG A 202 16.85 35.76 21.72
CA ARG A 202 17.89 36.46 22.49
C ARG A 202 18.25 37.76 21.77
N LEU A 203 17.81 38.89 22.32
CA LEU A 203 18.09 40.23 21.81
C LEU A 203 18.91 41.00 22.85
N ASN A 204 20.09 41.50 22.45
CA ASN A 204 20.95 42.33 23.31
C ASN A 204 21.26 41.71 24.69
N GLY A 205 21.36 40.39 24.77
CA GLY A 205 21.65 39.66 26.02
C GLY A 205 20.43 39.33 26.90
N THR A 206 19.23 39.80 26.54
CA THR A 206 17.97 39.50 27.23
C THR A 206 17.09 38.58 26.38
N ILE A 207 16.34 37.68 27.02
CA ILE A 207 15.37 36.83 26.33
C ILE A 207 14.06 37.60 26.18
N VAL A 208 13.58 37.72 24.95
CA VAL A 208 12.31 38.35 24.62
C VAL A 208 11.42 37.33 23.93
N TYR A 209 10.18 37.23 24.40
CA TYR A 209 9.17 36.35 23.82
C TYR A 209 8.22 37.16 22.95
N GLY A 210 8.02 36.72 21.72
CA GLY A 210 7.11 37.35 20.77
C GLY A 210 7.12 36.63 19.43
N THR A 211 6.38 37.16 18.48
CA THR A 211 6.49 36.75 17.07
C THR A 211 7.62 37.51 16.37
N GLU A 212 8.16 36.98 15.26
CA GLU A 212 9.20 37.67 14.48
C GLU A 212 8.74 39.05 13.99
N GLN A 213 7.44 39.20 13.74
CA GLN A 213 6.81 40.43 13.27
C GLN A 213 6.71 41.49 14.38
N GLU A 214 6.35 41.08 15.61
CA GLU A 214 6.31 41.96 16.78
C GLU A 214 7.70 42.47 17.17
N LEU A 215 8.71 41.60 17.03
CA LEU A 215 10.10 41.92 17.36
C LEU A 215 10.84 42.64 16.23
N GLY A 216 10.18 42.89 15.10
CA GLY A 216 10.76 43.59 13.96
C GLY A 216 11.96 42.88 13.36
N LEU A 217 11.99 41.54 13.41
CA LEU A 217 13.11 40.71 12.95
C LEU A 217 13.09 40.45 11.43
N TYR A 218 12.02 40.82 10.74
CA TYR A 218 12.00 40.89 9.28
C TYR A 218 12.78 42.10 8.75
N PRO A 219 13.60 41.97 7.70
CA PRO A 219 14.07 43.12 6.95
C PRO A 219 12.85 43.83 6.37
N ARG A 220 12.66 45.11 6.69
CA ARG A 220 11.70 45.96 5.98
C ARG A 220 12.09 45.95 4.50
N ALA A 221 11.18 45.46 3.66
CA ALA A 221 11.29 45.60 2.20
C ALA A 221 11.31 47.07 1.80
#